data_AF-A0A1Q6H720-F1
#
_entry.id   AF-A0A1Q6H720-F1
#
_cell.length_a   1.000
_cell.length_b   1.000
_cell.length_c   1.000
_cell.angle_alpha   90.00
_cell.angle_beta   90.00
_cell.angle_gamma   90.00
#
_symmetry.space_group_name_H-M   'P 1'
#
loop_
_entity.id
_entity.type
_entity.pdbx_description
1 polymer ?
#
loop_
_entity_poly.entity_id
_entity_poly.type
_entity_poly.pdbx_seq_one_letter_code
_entity_poly.pdbx_strand_id
1 'polypeptide(L)'
;MKVGALCIKKEGAHFDTPSVKVDSQLKSIDIMHFGWNIGKAFGKKRIHTATFIKNVFAHALRNLEISTIERKMSHTESECRIKLNGEIGSII
;
A
#
# COMPACT_ATOMS: atom_id res chain seq x y z
N MET A 1 2.74 -30.99 -35.29
CA MET A 1 2.72 -30.61 -33.85
C MET A 1 1.87 -29.36 -33.70
N LYS A 2 0.77 -29.40 -32.95
CA LYS A 2 -0.09 -28.23 -32.70
C LYS A 2 0.49 -27.43 -31.54
N VAL A 3 0.83 -26.17 -31.77
CA VAL A 3 1.20 -25.23 -30.70
C VAL A 3 -0.11 -24.65 -30.16
N GLY A 4 -0.54 -25.11 -28.98
CA GLY A 4 -1.73 -24.59 -28.31
C GLY A 4 -1.40 -23.28 -27.60
N ALA A 5 -2.18 -22.23 -27.89
CA ALA A 5 -2.12 -20.98 -27.14
C ALA A 5 -2.51 -21.23 -25.68
N LEU A 6 -1.64 -20.85 -24.74
CA LEU A 6 -1.95 -20.87 -23.31
C LEU A 6 -2.85 -19.67 -23.00
N CYS A 7 -4.15 -19.89 -22.96
CA CYS A 7 -5.09 -18.92 -22.39
C CYS A 7 -4.80 -18.76 -20.89
N ILE A 8 -4.05 -17.73 -20.52
CA ILE A 8 -3.91 -17.33 -19.12
C ILE A 8 -5.25 -16.72 -18.70
N LYS A 9 -6.08 -17.51 -18.03
CA LYS A 9 -7.27 -17.00 -17.34
C LYS A 9 -6.77 -16.00 -16.28
N LYS A 10 -7.20 -14.73 -16.38
CA LYS A 10 -7.14 -13.78 -15.27
C LYS A 10 -8.12 -14.27 -14.19
N GLU A 11 -7.72 -15.27 -13.43
CA GLU A 11 -8.35 -15.54 -12.16
C GLU A 11 -7.85 -14.44 -11.22
N GLY A 12 -8.77 -13.59 -10.77
CA GLY A 12 -8.47 -12.59 -9.75
C GLY A 12 -7.92 -13.34 -8.54
N ALA A 13 -6.62 -13.19 -8.29
CA ALA A 13 -5.96 -13.84 -7.18
C ALA A 13 -6.62 -13.35 -5.88
N HIS A 14 -7.51 -14.16 -5.33
CA HIS A 14 -7.94 -14.05 -3.95
C HIS A 14 -6.73 -14.45 -3.10
N PHE A 15 -5.89 -13.47 -2.79
CA PHE A 15 -4.82 -13.63 -1.84
C PHE A 15 -5.48 -13.75 -0.47
N ASP A 16 -5.60 -14.99 0.04
CA ASP A 16 -5.88 -15.29 1.44
C ASP A 16 -4.66 -14.93 2.31
N THR A 17 -4.14 -13.70 2.16
CA THR A 17 -3.17 -13.14 3.08
C THR A 17 -3.88 -12.86 4.40
N PRO A 18 -3.48 -13.49 5.51
CA PRO A 18 -4.00 -13.12 6.82
C PRO A 18 -3.80 -11.61 6.99
N SER A 19 -4.88 -10.88 7.27
CA SER A 19 -4.78 -9.44 7.50
C SER A 19 -3.75 -9.19 8.60
N VAL A 20 -2.77 -8.35 8.29
CA VAL A 20 -1.73 -7.98 9.25
C VAL A 20 -2.41 -7.23 10.39
N LYS A 21 -2.27 -7.75 11.61
CA LYS A 21 -2.75 -7.07 12.81
C LYS A 21 -1.92 -5.81 13.03
N VAL A 22 -2.61 -4.72 13.28
CA VAL A 22 -2.00 -3.42 13.57
C VAL A 22 -2.32 -3.07 15.01
N ASP A 23 -1.34 -2.54 15.73
CA ASP A 23 -1.53 -2.06 17.10
C ASP A 23 -2.59 -0.95 17.14
N SER A 24 -3.41 -0.94 18.19
CA SER A 24 -4.45 0.06 18.43
C SER A 24 -3.93 1.51 18.49
N GLN A 25 -2.65 1.72 18.76
CA GLN A 25 -2.01 3.04 18.77
C GLN A 25 -1.88 3.64 17.36
N LEU A 26 -1.83 2.81 16.33
CA LEU A 26 -1.72 3.26 14.94
C LEU A 26 -3.10 3.57 14.38
N LYS A 27 -3.23 4.77 13.82
CA LYS A 27 -4.43 5.23 13.15
C LYS A 27 -4.40 4.80 11.69
N SER A 28 -5.57 4.73 11.06
CA SER A 28 -5.65 4.43 9.62
C SER A 28 -4.84 5.41 8.77
N ILE A 29 -4.63 6.65 9.22
CA ILE A 29 -3.77 7.62 8.53
C ILE A 29 -2.30 7.22 8.51
N ASP A 30 -1.80 6.63 9.59
CA ASP A 30 -0.41 6.17 9.67
C ASP A 30 -0.18 5.02 8.68
N ILE A 31 -1.14 4.11 8.55
CA ILE A 31 -1.13 3.03 7.56
C ILE A 31 -1.21 3.57 6.14
N MET A 32 -2.06 4.57 5.90
CA MET A 32 -2.18 5.22 4.59
C MET A 32 -0.84 5.86 4.18
N HIS A 33 -0.21 6.64 5.06
CA HIS A 33 1.11 7.24 4.81
C HIS A 33 2.21 6.19 4.60
N PHE A 34 2.19 5.10 5.38
CA PHE A 34 3.09 3.96 5.15
C PHE A 34 2.93 3.38 3.74
N GLY A 35 1.69 3.22 3.27
CA GLY A 35 1.40 2.81 1.90
C GLY A 35 2.00 3.76 0.86
N TRP A 36 1.89 5.07 1.06
CA TRP A 36 2.50 6.07 0.17
C TRP A 36 4.01 5.92 0.09
N ASN A 37 4.71 5.77 1.22
CA ASN A 37 6.16 5.60 1.25
C ASN A 37 6.62 4.38 0.43
N ILE A 38 5.94 3.24 0.58
CA ILE A 38 6.20 2.05 -0.23
C ILE A 38 5.92 2.33 -1.71
N GLY A 39 4.73 2.89 -2.01
CA GLY A 39 4.33 3.18 -3.38
C GLY A 39 5.33 4.07 -4.11
N LYS A 40 5.81 5.12 -3.44
CA LYS A 40 6.82 6.06 -3.93
C LYS A 40 8.16 5.35 -4.19
N ALA A 41 8.68 4.61 -3.21
CA ALA A 41 9.94 3.89 -3.33
C ALA A 41 9.97 2.87 -4.48
N PHE A 42 8.83 2.25 -4.80
CA PHE A 42 8.71 1.29 -5.90
C PHE A 42 8.14 1.88 -7.21
N GLY A 43 7.93 3.20 -7.29
CA GLY A 43 7.35 3.86 -8.47
C GLY A 43 5.96 3.33 -8.86
N LYS A 44 5.17 2.86 -7.89
CA LYS A 44 3.85 2.25 -8.13
C LYS A 44 2.76 3.32 -8.18
N LYS A 45 1.81 3.11 -9.10
CA LYS A 45 0.61 3.96 -9.22
C LYS A 45 -0.19 3.95 -7.93
N ARG A 46 -0.74 5.12 -7.58
CA ARG A 46 -1.47 5.37 -6.33
C ARG A 46 -2.61 4.36 -6.10
N ILE A 47 -3.44 4.13 -7.11
CA ILE A 47 -4.53 3.17 -7.05
C ILE A 47 -4.07 1.74 -6.72
N HIS A 48 -2.94 1.28 -7.27
CA HIS A 48 -2.43 -0.07 -7.00
C HIS A 48 -1.94 -0.18 -5.56
N THR A 49 -1.23 0.86 -5.09
CA THR A 49 -0.76 0.96 -3.71
C THR A 49 -1.93 0.97 -2.73
N ALA A 50 -2.98 1.75 -3.00
CA ALA A 50 -4.19 1.83 -2.18
C ALA A 50 -4.91 0.47 -2.07
N THR A 51 -5.07 -0.24 -3.18
CA THR A 51 -5.64 -1.59 -3.21
C THR A 51 -4.77 -2.58 -2.42
N PHE A 52 -3.45 -2.51 -2.61
CA PHE A 52 -2.51 -3.37 -1.90
C PHE A 52 -2.62 -3.20 -0.37
N ILE A 53 -2.55 -1.96 0.14
CA ILE A 53 -2.61 -1.75 1.60
C ILE A 53 -4.00 -2.05 2.17
N LYS A 54 -5.09 -1.85 1.41
CA LYS A 54 -6.43 -2.28 1.83
C LYS A 54 -6.50 -3.79 2.02
N ASN A 55 -5.85 -4.58 1.18
CA ASN A 55 -5.83 -6.04 1.33
C ASN A 55 -4.93 -6.47 2.49
N VAL A 56 -3.73 -5.91 2.62
CA VAL A 56 -2.78 -6.26 3.68
C VAL A 56 -3.32 -5.88 5.07
N PHE A 57 -3.91 -4.68 5.19
CA PHE A 57 -4.44 -4.13 6.43
C PHE A 57 -5.97 -4.10 6.44
N ALA A 58 -6.60 -5.15 5.92
CA ALA A 58 -8.06 -5.24 5.74
C ALA A 58 -8.85 -4.88 6.99
N HIS A 59 -8.43 -5.32 8.18
CA HIS A 59 -9.12 -4.96 9.42
C HIS A 59 -9.03 -3.46 9.73
N ALA A 60 -7.85 -2.86 9.61
CA ALA A 60 -7.60 -1.46 9.97
C ALA A 60 -8.17 -0.46 8.95
N LEU A 61 -8.39 -0.88 7.71
CA LEU A 61 -8.92 -0.07 6.61
C LEU A 61 -10.31 -0.52 6.13
N ARG A 62 -10.99 -1.39 6.89
CA ARG A 62 -12.28 -2.00 6.51
C ARG A 62 -13.34 -0.96 6.13
N ASN A 63 -13.39 0.15 6.86
CA ASN A 63 -14.38 1.21 6.70
C ASN A 63 -13.99 2.31 5.68
N LEU A 64 -12.82 2.19 5.05
CA LEU A 64 -12.30 3.24 4.16
C LEU A 64 -12.34 2.79 2.70
N GLU A 65 -13.03 3.53 1.85
CA GLU A 65 -13.01 3.28 0.41
C GLU A 65 -11.60 3.42 -0.18
N ILE A 66 -11.32 2.63 -1.23
CA ILE A 66 -10.02 2.69 -1.92
C ILE A 66 -9.73 4.12 -2.41
N SER A 67 -10.74 4.85 -2.91
CA SER A 67 -10.62 6.26 -3.32
C SER A 67 -10.24 7.18 -2.16
N THR A 68 -10.74 6.89 -0.95
CA THR A 68 -10.39 7.65 0.25
C THR A 68 -8.94 7.38 0.66
N ILE A 69 -8.52 6.12 0.61
CA ILE A 69 -7.13 5.71 0.86
C ILE A 69 -6.19 6.38 -0.15
N GLU A 70 -6.52 6.25 -1.44
CA GLU A 70 -5.74 6.81 -2.53
C GLU A 70 -5.54 8.32 -2.38
N ARG A 71 -6.60 9.06 -2.01
CA ARG A 71 -6.53 10.51 -1.81
C ARG A 71 -5.76 10.90 -0.55
N LYS A 72 -5.95 10.18 0.57
CA LYS A 72 -5.40 10.57 1.89
C LYS A 72 -3.96 10.12 2.11
N MET A 73 -3.48 9.10 1.41
CA MET A 73 -2.13 8.57 1.65
C MET A 73 -0.97 9.53 1.33
N SER A 74 -1.18 10.54 0.47
CA SER A 74 -0.20 11.60 0.23
C SER A 74 -0.62 12.94 0.86
N HIS A 75 -1.77 12.98 1.52
CA HIS A 75 -2.28 14.22 2.08
C HIS A 75 -1.56 14.44 3.41
N THR A 76 -0.89 15.59 3.53
CA THR A 76 0.05 15.93 4.61
C THR A 76 1.35 15.12 4.61
N GLU A 77 2.17 15.25 3.55
CA GLU A 77 3.62 15.09 3.71
C GLU A 77 4.12 16.21 4.64
N SER A 78 3.92 16.07 5.95
CA SER A 78 4.93 16.64 6.85
C SER A 78 6.20 15.88 6.49
N GLU A 79 7.25 16.55 6.03
CA GLU A 79 8.56 15.93 5.81
C GLU A 79 9.11 15.40 7.16
N CYS A 80 8.56 14.30 7.67
CA CYS A 80 9.10 13.56 8.79
C CYS A 80 10.29 12.77 8.26
N ARG A 81 11.42 13.47 8.21
CA ARG A 81 12.73 12.90 7.88
C ARG A 81 13.18 12.04 9.05
N ILE A 82 13.13 10.72 8.90
CA ILE A 82 13.78 9.82 9.84
C ILE A 82 15.28 9.95 9.57
N LYS A 83 16.03 10.53 10.51
CA LYS A 83 17.49 10.63 10.42
C LYS A 83 18.07 9.24 10.56
N LEU A 84 18.58 8.68 9.46
CA LEU A 84 19.39 7.47 9.50
C LEU A 84 20.85 7.91 9.60
N ASN A 85 21.49 7.63 10.74
CA ASN A 85 22.92 7.83 10.94
C ASN A 85 23.45 9.28 10.82
N GLY A 86 22.68 10.28 11.26
CA GLY A 86 23.12 11.69 11.29
C GLY A 86 23.07 12.41 9.94
N GLU A 87 22.96 11.66 8.84
CA GLU A 87 22.66 12.21 7.52
C GLU A 87 21.15 12.17 7.29
N ILE A 88 20.60 13.28 6.80
CA ILE A 88 19.22 13.31 6.35
C ILE A 88 19.18 12.52 5.04
N GLY A 89 18.99 11.21 5.16
CA GLY A 89 18.69 10.37 4.01
C GLY A 89 17.38 10.84 3.41
N SER A 90 17.47 11.58 2.31
CA SER A 90 16.31 11.86 1.46
C SER A 90 15.86 10.51 0.90
N ILE A 91 14.81 9.95 1.48
CA ILE A 91 14.10 8.83 0.85
C ILE A 91 13.32 9.47 -0.30
N ILE A 92 13.97 9.47 -1.46
CA ILE A 92 13.46 9.94 -2.74
C ILE A 92 12.09 9.31 -2.99
#